data_AF-A0A7C0ZDB0-F1
#
_entry.id   AF-A0A7C0ZDB0-F1
#
_cell.length_a   1.000
_cell.length_b   1.000
_cell.length_c   1.000
_cell.angle_alpha   90.00
_cell.angle_beta   90.00
_cell.angle_gamma   90.00
#
_symmetry.space_group_name_H-M   'P 1'
#
loop_
_entity.id
_entity.type
_entity.pdbx_description
1 polymer ?
#
loop_
_entity_poly.entity_id
_entity_poly.type
_entity_poly.pdbx_seq_one_letter_code
_entity_poly.pdbx_strand_id
1 'polypeptide(L)'
;EGLFSGGAILSGVKNYLSLFQAQENLKHIRVEPEPLENHGKNTEECIRHGLYIYINGIMDYVDSLKIKRVIVTGGDAHLFMKRGWMHDRDIVLKGGLVAVNLFT
;
A
#
# COMPACT_ATOMS: atom_id res chain seq x y z
N GLU A 1 -24.66 13.35 -5.36
CA GLU A 1 -24.06 13.27 -4.01
C GLU A 1 -23.05 12.13 -3.98
N GLY A 2 -22.02 12.21 -3.14
CA GLY A 2 -21.02 11.15 -2.99
C GLY A 2 -21.47 10.16 -1.91
N LEU A 3 -21.97 9.00 -2.32
CA LEU A 3 -22.34 7.91 -1.40
C LEU A 3 -21.13 7.02 -1.11
N PHE A 4 -20.85 6.77 0.17
CA PHE A 4 -19.85 5.78 0.58
C PHE A 4 -20.37 4.37 0.27
N SER A 5 -19.72 3.68 -0.66
CA SER A 5 -20.15 2.36 -1.13
C SER A 5 -19.45 1.20 -0.42
N GLY A 6 -18.59 1.47 0.57
CA GLY A 6 -17.79 0.47 1.28
C GLY A 6 -16.30 0.51 0.90
N GLY A 7 -15.57 -0.52 1.35
CA GLY A 7 -14.13 -0.66 1.11
C GLY A 7 -13.55 -1.96 1.69
N ALA A 8 -12.24 -2.15 1.52
CA ALA A 8 -11.49 -3.27 2.06
C ALA A 8 -10.33 -2.78 2.93
N ILE A 9 -9.96 -3.57 3.94
CA ILE A 9 -8.81 -3.31 4.80
C ILE A 9 -7.79 -4.43 4.58
N LEU A 10 -6.58 -4.04 4.22
CA LEU A 10 -5.45 -4.95 3.98
C LEU A 10 -4.29 -4.59 4.92
N SER A 11 -3.38 -5.54 5.13
CA SER A 11 -2.20 -5.34 5.96
C SER A 11 -1.26 -4.29 5.33
N GLY A 12 -0.80 -3.31 6.12
CA GLY A 12 0.22 -2.37 5.63
C GLY A 12 1.56 -3.06 5.35
N VAL A 13 2.44 -2.42 4.57
CA VAL A 13 3.76 -2.97 4.21
C VAL A 13 4.60 -3.26 5.45
N LYS A 14 4.60 -2.35 6.42
CA LYS A 14 5.27 -2.56 7.71
C LYS A 14 4.75 -3.80 8.44
N ASN A 15 3.43 -4.01 8.46
CA ASN A 15 2.83 -5.17 9.12
C ASN A 15 3.17 -6.47 8.38
N TYR A 16 3.15 -6.46 7.05
CA TYR A 16 3.60 -7.58 6.24
C TYR A 16 5.05 -7.96 6.55
N LEU A 17 5.97 -6.99 6.62
CA LEU A 17 7.38 -7.23 6.94
C LEU A 17 7.58 -7.70 8.39
N SER A 18 6.76 -7.23 9.33
CA SER A 18 6.86 -7.62 10.74
C SER A 18 6.62 -9.12 10.98
N LEU A 19 5.85 -9.77 10.10
CA LEU A 19 5.62 -11.22 10.16
C LEU A 19 6.92 -12.02 9.95
N PHE A 20 7.82 -11.51 9.10
CA PHE A 20 9.13 -12.13 8.89
C PHE A 20 10.07 -11.81 10.05
N GLN A 21 10.05 -10.56 10.54
CA GLN A 21 10.91 -10.13 11.66
C GLN A 21 10.62 -10.84 12.98
N ALA A 22 9.45 -11.47 13.13
CA ALA A 22 9.15 -12.35 14.25
C ALA A 22 10.04 -13.61 14.29
N GLN A 23 10.63 -14.00 13.15
CA GLN A 23 11.58 -15.10 13.05
C GLN A 23 12.99 -14.61 13.35
N GLU A 24 13.69 -15.29 14.26
CA GLU A 24 15.02 -14.90 14.72
C GLU A 24 16.03 -14.75 13.57
N ASN A 25 15.93 -15.64 12.57
CA ASN A 25 16.80 -15.65 11.40
C ASN A 25 16.52 -14.52 10.39
N LEU A 26 15.44 -13.74 10.56
CA LEU A 26 14.96 -12.74 9.59
C LEU A 26 14.80 -11.33 10.18
N LYS A 27 15.23 -11.10 11.42
CA LYS A 27 15.07 -9.82 12.14
C LYS A 27 15.70 -8.60 11.46
N HIS A 28 16.70 -8.81 10.61
CA HIS A 28 17.51 -7.72 10.04
C HIS A 28 17.22 -7.40 8.58
N ILE A 29 16.26 -8.08 7.95
CA ILE A 29 16.03 -7.91 6.52
C ILE A 29 15.32 -6.57 6.29
N ARG A 30 15.99 -5.66 5.58
CA ARG A 30 15.43 -4.40 5.08
C ARG A 30 15.07 -4.61 3.62
N VAL A 31 13.78 -4.55 3.31
CA VAL A 31 13.27 -5.09 2.05
C VAL A 31 12.48 -4.02 1.32
N GLU A 32 13.07 -3.47 0.27
CA GLU A 32 12.35 -2.63 -0.69
C GLU A 32 11.77 -3.51 -1.80
N PRO A 33 10.48 -3.35 -2.18
CA PRO A 33 9.85 -4.20 -3.19
C PRO A 33 10.54 -4.08 -4.54
N GLU A 34 10.99 -5.21 -5.09
CA GLU A 34 11.65 -5.27 -6.39
C GLU A 34 11.12 -6.47 -7.21
N PRO A 35 10.84 -6.29 -8.52
CA PRO A 35 10.57 -7.42 -9.38
C PRO A 35 11.82 -8.29 -9.51
N LEU A 36 11.63 -9.59 -9.56
CA LEU A 36 12.69 -10.52 -9.97
C LEU A 36 12.36 -10.98 -11.39
N GLU A 37 13.37 -11.03 -12.26
CA GLU A 37 13.24 -11.64 -13.59
C GLU A 37 13.06 -13.15 -13.51
N ASN A 38 13.58 -13.78 -12.45
CA ASN A 38 13.56 -15.22 -12.20
C ASN A 38 13.13 -15.50 -10.74
N HIS A 39 13.50 -16.65 -10.19
CA HIS A 39 13.27 -16.99 -8.79
C HIS A 39 14.30 -16.32 -7.87
N GLY A 40 13.90 -16.00 -6.63
CA GLY A 40 14.80 -15.52 -5.59
C GLY A 40 15.83 -16.57 -5.22
N LYS A 41 17.10 -16.15 -5.12
CA LYS A 41 18.25 -17.01 -4.82
C LYS A 41 18.58 -17.06 -3.34
N ASN A 42 18.01 -16.15 -2.56
CA ASN A 42 18.17 -16.07 -1.12
C ASN A 42 16.86 -15.57 -0.48
N THR A 43 16.76 -15.70 0.84
CA THR A 43 15.56 -15.36 1.60
C THR A 43 15.16 -13.89 1.43
N GLU A 44 16.13 -12.98 1.37
CA GLU A 44 15.87 -11.56 1.17
C GLU A 44 15.20 -11.32 -0.17
N GLU A 45 15.76 -11.84 -1.28
CA GLU A 45 15.16 -11.78 -2.62
C GLU A 45 13.75 -12.35 -2.65
N CYS A 46 13.52 -13.50 -2.00
CA CYS A 46 12.18 -14.10 -1.92
C CYS A 46 11.16 -13.18 -1.22
N ILE A 47 11.54 -12.55 -0.10
CA ILE A 47 10.66 -11.61 0.62
C ILE A 47 10.43 -10.35 -0.22
N ARG A 48 11.49 -9.85 -0.87
CA ARG A 48 11.48 -8.69 -1.78
C ARG A 48 10.48 -8.85 -2.90
N HIS A 49 10.52 -10.01 -3.54
CA HIS A 49 9.63 -10.38 -4.62
C HIS A 49 8.20 -10.60 -4.14
N GLY A 50 8.03 -11.26 -2.99
CA GLY A 50 6.72 -11.44 -2.37
C GLY A 50 6.05 -10.11 -2.04
N LEU A 51 6.81 -9.15 -1.49
CA LEU A 51 6.31 -7.80 -1.23
C LEU A 51 5.97 -7.06 -2.53
N TYR A 52 6.78 -7.21 -3.57
CA TYR A 52 6.47 -6.68 -4.90
C TYR A 52 5.14 -7.24 -5.43
N ILE A 53 4.95 -8.57 -5.40
CA ILE A 53 3.71 -9.23 -5.84
C ILE A 53 2.53 -8.72 -5.01
N TYR A 54 2.68 -8.62 -3.69
CA TYR A 54 1.65 -8.13 -2.80
C TYR A 54 1.15 -6.73 -3.18
N ILE A 55 2.07 -5.78 -3.37
CA ILE A 55 1.75 -4.40 -3.73
C ILE A 55 1.11 -4.35 -5.13
N ASN A 56 1.64 -5.10 -6.10
CA ASN A 56 1.04 -5.18 -7.45
C ASN A 56 -0.35 -5.80 -7.44
N GLY A 57 -0.59 -6.85 -6.65
CA GLY A 57 -1.90 -7.45 -6.49
C GLY A 57 -2.94 -6.47 -5.95
N ILE A 58 -2.55 -5.55 -5.04
CA ILE A 58 -3.42 -4.47 -4.59
C ILE A 58 -3.72 -3.49 -5.73
N MET A 59 -2.71 -3.09 -6.52
CA MET A 59 -2.92 -2.20 -7.66
C MET A 59 -3.84 -2.82 -8.71
N ASP A 60 -3.62 -4.08 -9.06
CA ASP A 60 -4.44 -4.80 -10.03
C ASP A 60 -5.88 -4.98 -9.53
N TYR A 61 -6.06 -5.25 -8.22
CA TYR A 61 -7.38 -5.28 -7.60
C TYR A 61 -8.10 -3.93 -7.73
N VAL A 62 -7.44 -2.82 -7.39
CA VAL A 62 -8.05 -1.48 -7.48
C VAL A 62 -8.39 -1.12 -8.93
N ASP A 63 -7.53 -1.45 -9.89
CA ASP A 63 -7.79 -1.21 -11.31
C ASP A 63 -9.00 -2.03 -11.80
N SER A 64 -9.17 -3.25 -11.29
CA SER A 64 -10.32 -4.11 -11.64
C SER A 64 -11.67 -3.51 -11.22
N LEU A 65 -11.68 -2.63 -10.21
CA LEU A 65 -12.88 -1.91 -9.75
C LEU A 65 -13.31 -0.78 -10.71
N LYS A 66 -12.52 -0.46 -11.75
CA LYS A 66 -12.81 0.59 -12.76
C LYS A 66 -13.13 1.95 -12.13
N ILE A 67 -12.42 2.28 -11.05
CA ILE A 67 -12.57 3.55 -10.32
C ILE A 67 -12.08 4.71 -11.21
N LYS A 68 -12.88 5.77 -11.35
CA LYS A 68 -12.53 6.94 -12.19
C LYS A 68 -11.33 7.74 -11.67
N ARG A 69 -11.13 7.75 -10.36
CA ARG A 69 -10.07 8.50 -9.68
C ARG A 69 -9.61 7.75 -8.45
N VAL A 70 -8.33 7.39 -8.44
CA VAL A 70 -7.70 6.77 -7.28
C VAL A 70 -6.81 7.81 -6.60
N ILE A 71 -7.01 7.97 -5.29
CA ILE A 71 -6.18 8.82 -4.43
C ILE A 71 -5.43 7.90 -3.46
N VAL A 72 -4.12 8.08 -3.39
CA VAL A 72 -3.23 7.40 -2.46
C VAL A 72 -2.79 8.37 -1.37
N THR A 73 -2.69 7.89 -0.15
CA THR A 73 -2.20 8.65 1.01
C THR A 73 -1.37 7.75 1.94
N GLY A 74 -0.70 8.33 2.93
CA GLY A 74 0.12 7.60 3.92
C GLY A 74 1.61 7.47 3.55
N GLY A 75 2.40 6.90 4.47
CA GLY A 75 3.86 6.78 4.34
C GLY A 75 4.32 5.88 3.18
N ASP A 76 3.56 4.82 2.91
CA ASP A 76 3.87 3.85 1.85
C ASP A 76 3.29 4.26 0.49
N ALA A 77 2.70 5.46 0.37
CA ALA A 77 2.04 5.92 -0.85
C ALA A 77 2.94 5.86 -2.09
N HIS A 78 4.23 6.16 -1.91
CA HIS A 78 5.24 6.16 -2.97
C HIS A 78 5.32 4.82 -3.73
N LEU A 79 5.01 3.70 -3.07
CA LEU A 79 5.02 2.36 -3.67
C LEU A 79 3.92 2.12 -4.71
N PHE A 80 2.85 2.93 -4.64
CA PHE A 80 1.68 2.82 -5.53
C PHE A 80 1.69 3.88 -6.65
N MET A 81 2.60 4.86 -6.58
CA MET A 81 2.61 6.01 -7.50
C MET A 81 2.95 5.64 -8.95
N LYS A 82 3.58 4.48 -9.19
CA LYS A 82 3.88 3.98 -10.54
C LYS A 82 2.63 3.76 -11.40
N ARG A 83 1.43 3.71 -10.80
CA ARG A 83 0.15 3.55 -11.51
C ARG A 83 -0.46 4.85 -12.01
N GLY A 84 0.21 5.99 -11.82
CA GLY A 84 -0.29 7.30 -12.22
C GLY A 84 -1.44 7.81 -11.36
N TRP A 85 -1.68 7.19 -10.21
CA TRP A 85 -2.69 7.62 -9.24
C TRP A 85 -2.31 8.94 -8.57
N MET A 86 -3.31 9.63 -8.04
CA MET A 86 -3.10 10.92 -7.38
C MET A 86 -2.56 10.71 -5.96
N HIS A 87 -1.59 11.53 -5.54
CA HIS A 87 -1.12 11.54 -4.16
C HIS A 87 -1.72 12.71 -3.40
N ASP A 88 -2.38 12.45 -2.28
CA ASP A 88 -2.77 13.48 -1.33
C ASP A 88 -2.40 13.07 0.10
N ARG A 89 -1.29 13.63 0.61
CA ARG A 89 -0.79 13.33 1.96
C ARG A 89 -1.73 13.79 3.07
N ASP A 90 -2.55 14.80 2.79
CA ASP A 90 -3.32 15.52 3.80
C ASP A 90 -4.83 15.24 3.67
N ILE A 91 -5.23 14.22 2.91
CA ILE A 91 -6.65 13.94 2.65
C ILE A 91 -7.46 13.75 3.93
N VAL A 92 -6.87 13.12 4.96
CA VAL A 92 -7.50 12.94 6.27
C VAL A 92 -7.68 14.28 6.99
N LEU A 93 -6.66 15.14 6.98
CA LEU A 93 -6.72 16.46 7.61
C LEU A 93 -7.73 17.38 6.91
N LYS A 94 -7.73 17.38 5.57
CA LYS A 94 -8.72 18.11 4.75
C LYS A 94 -10.14 17.65 5.05
N GLY A 95 -10.36 16.33 5.13
CA GLY A 95 -11.65 15.76 5.54
C GLY A 95 -12.07 16.18 6.94
N GLY A 96 -11.13 16.21 7.89
CA GLY A 96 -11.34 16.69 9.25
C GLY A 96 -11.77 18.17 9.31
N LEU A 97 -11.11 19.04 8.54
CA LEU A 97 -11.47 20.47 8.47
C LEU A 97 -12.88 20.68 7.89
N VAL A 98 -13.23 19.93 6.84
CA VAL A 98 -14.58 19.97 6.27
C VAL A 98 -15.61 19.50 7.30
N ALA A 99 -15.32 18.41 8.02
CA ALA A 99 -16.21 17.90 9.05
C ALA A 99 -16.42 18.94 10.16
N VAL A 100 -15.35 19.55 10.69
CA VAL A 100 -15.47 20.60 11.73
C VAL A 100 -16.36 21.74 11.26
N ASN A 101 -16.12 22.30 10.08
CA ASN A 101 -16.90 23.42 9.53
C ASN A 101 -18.38 23.08 9.27
N LEU A 102 -18.73 21.80 9.14
CA LEU A 102 -20.13 21.36 8.99
C LEU A 102 -20.86 21.26 10.32
N PHE A 103 -20.14 21.16 11.44
CA PHE A 103 -20.69 20.95 12.79
C PHE A 103 -20.43 22.11 13.75
N THR A 104 -19.81 23.20 13.29
CA THR A 104 -19.66 24.48 14.00
C THR A 104 -20.42 25.58 13.27
#